data_AF-A0A2N1TVI1-F1
#
_entry.id   AF-A0A2N1TVI1-F1
#
_cell.length_a   1.000
_cell.length_b   1.000
_cell.length_c   1.000
_cell.angle_alpha   90.00
_cell.angle_beta   90.00
_cell.angle_gamma   90.00
#
_symmetry.space_group_name_H-M   'P 1'
#
loop_
_entity.id
_entity.type
_entity.pdbx_description
1 polymer ?
#
loop_
_entity_poly.entity_id
_entity_poly.type
_entity_poly.pdbx_seq_one_letter_code
_entity_poly.pdbx_strand_id
1 'polypeptide(L)'
;MLIIMTVCQSCSAQTFTSYTSMVPVVDYDKASTELERREFLHSGESEVMISNQKLQHVHFRLDSANKLRQYHCDIAFILYEFREDQSYYSKSNTYDRNQNILKQISYYDANGHLKGNAEFEDIARLCYEIKDLEKFEEAMNKIDEQEGNYDPNDASENNIIESRFDSKGVLIRSTPISTKDFWDCQNFIGGRP
;
A
#
# COMPACT_ATOMS: atom_id res chain seq x y z
N MET A 1 -30.15 -19.31 49.68
CA MET A 1 -29.12 -18.42 49.10
C MET A 1 -28.60 -19.11 47.85
N LEU A 2 -29.02 -18.68 46.66
CA LEU A 2 -28.72 -19.31 45.38
C LEU A 2 -27.50 -18.61 44.78
N ILE A 3 -26.38 -19.32 44.64
CA ILE A 3 -25.16 -18.80 44.00
C ILE A 3 -25.31 -19.03 42.50
N ILE A 4 -25.60 -17.97 41.76
CA ILE A 4 -25.58 -17.97 40.30
C ILE A 4 -24.12 -17.84 39.88
N MET A 5 -23.51 -18.95 39.46
CA MET A 5 -22.21 -18.93 38.76
C MET A 5 -22.45 -18.41 37.34
N THR A 6 -22.16 -17.14 37.13
CA THR A 6 -22.03 -16.54 35.80
C THR A 6 -20.80 -17.15 35.13
N VAL A 7 -21.02 -18.06 34.20
CA VAL A 7 -19.99 -18.55 33.28
C VAL A 7 -19.68 -17.41 32.33
N CYS A 8 -18.59 -16.67 32.61
CA CYS A 8 -18.02 -15.75 31.63
C CYS A 8 -17.60 -16.60 30.42
N GLN A 9 -18.38 -16.54 29.34
CA GLN A 9 -17.92 -16.94 28.03
C GLN A 9 -16.75 -16.04 27.67
N SER A 10 -15.54 -16.57 27.80
CA SER A 10 -14.34 -15.97 27.23
C SER A 10 -14.59 -15.82 25.73
N CYS A 11 -14.77 -14.59 25.27
CA CYS A 11 -14.73 -14.25 23.86
C CYS A 11 -13.35 -14.68 23.36
N SER A 12 -13.29 -15.76 22.60
CA SER A 12 -12.03 -16.23 22.01
C SER A 12 -11.50 -15.10 21.14
N ALA A 13 -10.36 -14.53 21.51
CA ALA A 13 -9.64 -13.60 20.66
C ALA A 13 -9.43 -14.28 19.31
N GLN A 14 -9.88 -13.62 18.24
CA GLN A 14 -9.63 -14.07 16.87
C GLN A 14 -8.11 -14.12 16.69
N THR A 15 -7.53 -15.32 16.63
CA THR A 15 -6.12 -15.51 16.35
C THR A 15 -5.87 -15.11 14.91
N PHE A 16 -5.14 -14.00 14.70
CA PHE A 16 -4.60 -13.63 13.39
C PHE A 16 -3.68 -14.75 12.91
N THR A 17 -3.94 -15.28 11.72
CA THR A 17 -3.14 -16.36 11.13
C THR A 17 -2.07 -15.71 10.28
N SER A 18 -0.79 -15.85 10.62
CA SER A 18 0.29 -15.31 9.78
C SER A 18 0.19 -15.81 8.33
N TYR A 19 -0.08 -14.90 7.40
CA TYR A 19 -0.21 -15.19 5.96
C TYR A 19 1.10 -15.09 5.17
N THR A 20 2.25 -14.85 5.79
CA THR A 20 3.52 -14.63 5.06
C THR A 20 4.03 -15.85 4.32
N SER A 21 3.68 -17.04 4.79
CA SER A 21 3.89 -18.29 4.05
C SER A 21 3.15 -18.34 2.69
N MET A 22 2.07 -17.55 2.53
CA MET A 22 1.31 -17.45 1.28
C MET A 22 1.84 -16.38 0.32
N VAL A 23 2.82 -15.57 0.71
CA VAL A 23 3.35 -14.48 -0.12
C VAL A 23 4.57 -14.99 -0.89
N PRO A 24 4.48 -15.34 -2.18
CA PRO A 24 5.63 -15.82 -2.97
C PRO A 24 6.56 -14.70 -3.46
N VAL A 25 6.25 -13.43 -3.16
CA VAL A 25 6.99 -12.25 -3.63
C VAL A 25 8.43 -12.26 -3.10
N VAL A 26 9.41 -12.28 -4.01
CA VAL A 26 10.84 -12.34 -3.67
C VAL A 26 11.38 -11.01 -3.12
N ASP A 27 10.83 -9.88 -3.59
CA ASP A 27 11.24 -8.54 -3.16
C ASP A 27 10.72 -8.19 -1.75
N TYR A 28 9.79 -8.98 -1.20
CA TYR A 28 9.27 -8.80 0.15
C TYR A 28 10.14 -9.52 1.18
N ASP A 29 10.70 -8.78 2.15
CA ASP A 29 11.51 -9.35 3.21
C ASP A 29 10.67 -10.00 4.32
N LYS A 30 10.69 -11.33 4.33
CA LYS A 30 9.98 -12.19 5.31
C LYS A 30 10.79 -12.50 6.57
N ALA A 31 12.03 -12.01 6.68
CA ALA A 31 12.89 -12.28 7.83
C ALA A 31 12.71 -11.27 8.97
N SER A 32 12.04 -10.15 8.71
CA SER A 32 11.82 -9.09 9.71
C SER A 32 10.47 -9.22 10.42
N THR A 33 10.31 -8.58 11.59
CA THR A 33 9.06 -8.68 12.36
C THR A 33 7.86 -8.19 11.55
N GLU A 34 6.84 -9.04 11.45
CA GLU A 34 5.68 -8.87 10.58
C GLU A 34 4.51 -8.29 11.38
N LEU A 35 3.87 -7.24 10.87
CA LEU A 35 2.56 -6.79 11.34
C LEU A 35 1.52 -7.15 10.28
N GLU A 36 0.57 -7.99 10.65
CA GLU A 36 -0.56 -8.33 9.79
C GLU A 36 -1.77 -7.48 10.16
N ARG A 37 -2.45 -6.96 9.13
CA ARG A 37 -3.79 -6.38 9.23
C ARG A 37 -4.71 -7.03 8.23
N ARG A 38 -5.97 -7.18 8.63
CA ARG A 38 -7.02 -7.75 7.81
C ARG A 38 -8.27 -6.89 7.89
N GLU A 39 -8.82 -6.57 6.73
CA GLU A 39 -10.11 -5.93 6.59
C GLU A 39 -11.10 -6.90 5.91
N PHE A 40 -12.25 -7.13 6.54
CA PHE A 40 -13.27 -8.01 6.00
C PHE A 40 -14.27 -7.21 5.16
N LEU A 41 -14.49 -7.66 3.93
CA LEU A 41 -15.48 -7.11 3.02
C LEU A 41 -16.85 -7.73 3.29
N HIS A 42 -17.92 -7.01 2.92
CA HIS A 42 -19.30 -7.48 3.11
C HIS A 42 -19.62 -8.80 2.39
N SER A 43 -18.83 -9.18 1.38
CA SER A 43 -18.92 -10.45 0.65
C SER A 43 -18.34 -11.65 1.41
N GLY A 44 -17.72 -11.43 2.58
CA GLY A 44 -16.94 -12.43 3.30
C GLY A 44 -15.50 -12.60 2.78
N GLU A 45 -15.13 -11.87 1.73
CA GLU A 45 -13.75 -11.72 1.28
C GLU A 45 -12.96 -10.87 2.27
N SER A 46 -11.64 -10.87 2.16
CA SER A 46 -10.79 -9.98 2.97
C SER A 46 -9.64 -9.40 2.18
N GLU A 47 -9.29 -8.16 2.49
CA GLU A 47 -8.03 -7.52 2.13
C GLU A 47 -7.04 -7.80 3.27
N VAL A 48 -5.87 -8.32 2.94
CA VAL A 48 -4.79 -8.58 3.90
C VAL A 48 -3.61 -7.72 3.54
N MET A 49 -3.09 -7.00 4.54
CA MET A 49 -1.85 -6.25 4.47
C MET A 49 -0.85 -6.86 5.43
N ILE A 50 0.37 -7.13 4.97
CA ILE A 50 1.48 -7.54 5.82
C ILE A 50 2.60 -6.53 5.68
N SER A 51 2.93 -5.87 6.79
CA SER A 51 4.02 -4.91 6.88
C SER A 51 5.25 -5.57 7.52
N ASN A 52 6.44 -5.15 7.10
CA ASN A 52 7.70 -5.61 7.66
C ASN A 52 8.55 -4.43 8.17
N GLN A 53 9.72 -4.68 8.76
CA GLN A 53 10.54 -3.61 9.35
C GLN A 53 11.27 -2.75 8.31
N LYS A 54 11.32 -3.19 7.05
CA LYS A 54 11.92 -2.44 5.92
C LYS A 54 10.93 -1.49 5.23
N LEU A 55 9.85 -1.15 5.93
CA LEU A 55 8.75 -0.34 5.41
C LEU A 55 8.21 -0.89 4.07
N GLN A 56 8.06 -2.20 3.98
CA GLN A 56 7.39 -2.84 2.85
C GLN A 56 6.03 -3.36 3.28
N HIS A 57 5.00 -3.03 2.51
CA HIS A 57 3.64 -3.52 2.72
C HIS A 57 3.23 -4.37 1.52
N VAL A 58 2.93 -5.65 1.75
CA VAL A 58 2.33 -6.50 0.72
C VAL A 58 0.83 -6.61 0.97
N HIS A 59 0.05 -6.31 -0.07
CA HIS A 59 -1.40 -6.38 -0.08
C HIS A 59 -1.85 -7.53 -0.98
N PHE A 60 -2.85 -8.29 -0.53
CA PHE A 60 -3.51 -9.31 -1.33
C PHE A 60 -4.93 -9.58 -0.82
N ARG A 61 -5.77 -10.16 -1.68
CA ARG A 61 -7.14 -10.55 -1.33
C ARG A 61 -7.27 -12.03 -1.08
N LEU A 62 -8.12 -12.36 -0.13
CA LEU A 62 -8.62 -13.71 0.06
C LEU A 62 -10.12 -13.77 -0.21
N ASP A 63 -10.57 -14.85 -0.84
CA ASP A 63 -11.99 -15.16 -0.94
C ASP A 63 -12.59 -15.59 0.41
N SER A 64 -13.90 -15.83 0.43
CA SER A 64 -14.61 -16.28 1.65
C SER A 64 -14.18 -17.66 2.16
N ALA A 65 -13.43 -18.42 1.37
CA ALA A 65 -12.81 -19.69 1.76
C ALA A 65 -11.32 -19.52 2.18
N ASN A 66 -10.86 -18.28 2.39
CA ASN A 66 -9.47 -17.91 2.67
C ASN A 66 -8.47 -18.36 1.59
N LYS A 67 -8.90 -18.47 0.33
CA LYS A 67 -8.00 -18.74 -0.80
C LYS A 67 -7.61 -17.44 -1.47
N LEU A 68 -6.38 -17.40 -2.00
CA LEU A 68 -5.88 -16.24 -2.75
C LEU A 68 -6.83 -15.90 -3.89
N ARG A 69 -7.27 -14.64 -3.92
CA ARG A 69 -8.10 -14.07 -4.97
C ARG A 69 -7.30 -13.02 -5.73
N GLN A 70 -7.24 -13.16 -7.03
CA GLN A 70 -6.60 -12.17 -7.89
C GLN A 70 -7.45 -10.89 -7.98
N TYR A 71 -6.75 -9.76 -8.01
CA TYR A 71 -7.26 -8.49 -8.51
C TYR A 71 -7.44 -8.56 -10.04
N HIS A 72 -7.76 -7.43 -10.64
CA HIS A 72 -7.82 -7.28 -12.10
C HIS A 72 -6.47 -7.60 -12.77
N CYS A 73 -6.50 -8.01 -14.04
CA CYS A 73 -5.31 -8.33 -14.86
C CYS A 73 -4.38 -9.42 -14.28
N ASP A 74 -4.94 -10.42 -13.60
CA ASP A 74 -4.23 -11.54 -12.95
C ASP A 74 -3.24 -11.13 -11.83
N ILE A 75 -3.25 -9.86 -11.41
CA ILE A 75 -2.44 -9.39 -10.29
C ILE A 75 -2.97 -10.06 -9.02
N ALA A 76 -2.09 -10.66 -8.22
CA ALA A 76 -2.46 -11.32 -6.97
C ALA A 76 -1.91 -10.58 -5.75
N PHE A 77 -0.75 -9.94 -5.88
CA PHE A 77 -0.11 -9.20 -4.80
C PHE A 77 0.31 -7.81 -5.29
N ILE A 78 0.20 -6.83 -4.40
CA ILE A 78 0.72 -5.48 -4.60
C ILE A 78 1.73 -5.20 -3.49
N LEU A 79 2.96 -4.91 -3.87
CA LEU A 79 4.03 -4.54 -2.95
C LEU A 79 4.22 -3.03 -2.98
N TYR A 80 4.05 -2.39 -1.84
CA TYR A 80 4.39 -1.01 -1.60
C TYR A 80 5.71 -0.96 -0.82
N GLU A 81 6.64 -0.14 -1.27
CA GLU A 81 7.85 0.19 -0.52
C GLU A 81 7.84 1.69 -0.20
N PHE A 82 8.19 2.02 1.04
CA PHE A 82 8.31 3.39 1.49
C PHE A 82 9.77 3.75 1.77
N ARG A 83 10.05 5.05 1.80
CA ARG A 83 11.38 5.58 2.13
C ARG A 83 11.58 5.55 3.64
N GLU A 84 12.68 4.95 4.08
CA GLU A 84 13.12 4.98 5.48
C GLU A 84 13.76 6.31 5.86
N ASP A 85 14.35 7.01 4.88
CA ASP A 85 15.11 8.24 5.05
C ASP A 85 14.29 9.51 4.84
N GLN A 86 13.04 9.39 4.37
CA GLN A 86 12.19 10.53 4.05
C GLN A 86 10.75 10.29 4.53
N SER A 87 10.26 11.21 5.35
CA SER A 87 8.90 11.27 5.85
C SER A 87 8.40 12.71 5.79
N TYR A 88 7.10 12.91 5.64
CA TYR A 88 6.50 14.24 5.70
C TYR A 88 5.50 14.36 6.86
N TYR A 89 5.25 15.59 7.28
CA TYR A 89 4.38 15.89 8.40
C TYR A 89 2.90 15.99 7.99
N SER A 90 2.12 14.91 8.11
CA SER A 90 0.68 15.01 7.82
C SER A 90 -0.07 15.74 8.94
N LYS A 91 -0.84 16.76 8.56
CA LYS A 91 -1.74 17.50 9.47
C LYS A 91 -3.11 16.86 9.64
N SER A 92 -3.39 15.78 8.90
CA SER A 92 -4.59 14.98 9.09
C SER A 92 -4.66 14.45 10.53
N ASN A 93 -5.85 14.49 11.16
CA ASN A 93 -6.08 14.09 12.56
C ASN A 93 -5.89 12.58 12.83
N THR A 94 -5.25 11.83 11.94
CA THR A 94 -5.15 10.37 12.00
C THR A 94 -3.82 9.91 12.55
N TYR A 95 -3.67 9.98 13.88
CA TYR A 95 -2.73 9.25 14.78
C TYR A 95 -1.23 9.11 14.45
N ASP A 96 -0.77 9.36 13.23
CA ASP A 96 0.62 9.35 12.83
C ASP A 96 0.95 10.66 12.09
N ARG A 97 1.73 11.49 12.79
CA ARG A 97 2.12 12.81 12.30
C ARG A 97 3.20 12.72 11.24
N ASN A 98 3.96 11.64 11.19
CA ASN A 98 5.04 11.45 10.23
C ASN A 98 4.70 10.30 9.30
N GLN A 99 4.31 10.65 8.08
CA GLN A 99 3.96 9.67 7.07
C GLN A 99 5.21 9.31 6.25
N ASN A 100 5.51 8.01 6.14
CA ASN A 100 6.56 7.56 5.25
C ASN A 100 6.18 7.84 3.80
N ILE A 101 7.17 8.22 3.00
CA ILE A 101 6.93 8.59 1.61
C ILE A 101 6.99 7.34 0.72
N LEU A 102 5.96 7.15 -0.11
CA LEU A 102 5.91 6.07 -1.09
C LEU A 102 7.10 6.16 -2.06
N LYS A 103 7.88 5.09 -2.13
CA LYS A 103 9.02 4.95 -3.04
C LYS A 103 8.64 4.18 -4.30
N GLN A 104 7.89 3.10 -4.14
CA GLN A 104 7.64 2.15 -5.22
C GLN A 104 6.33 1.38 -5.01
N ILE A 105 5.65 1.10 -6.11
CA ILE A 105 4.57 0.10 -6.20
C ILE A 105 5.02 -0.98 -7.18
N SER A 106 4.88 -2.25 -6.82
CA SER A 106 5.15 -3.39 -7.71
C SER A 106 3.98 -4.39 -7.69
N TYR A 107 3.64 -4.93 -8.84
CA TYR A 107 2.54 -5.87 -9.02
C TYR A 107 3.07 -7.27 -9.32
N TYR A 108 2.49 -8.29 -8.68
CA TYR A 108 2.92 -9.67 -8.83
C TYR A 108 1.75 -10.60 -9.11
N ASP A 109 2.01 -11.65 -9.89
CA ASP A 109 1.06 -12.75 -10.09
C ASP A 109 0.98 -13.69 -8.87
N ALA A 110 0.12 -14.69 -8.95
CA ALA A 110 -0.07 -15.67 -7.87
C ALA A 110 1.17 -16.54 -7.58
N ASN A 111 2.16 -16.55 -8.47
CA ASN A 111 3.42 -17.27 -8.30
C ASN A 111 4.54 -16.36 -7.78
N GLY A 112 4.28 -15.07 -7.57
CA GLY A 112 5.27 -14.10 -7.09
C GLY A 112 6.18 -13.54 -8.18
N HIS A 113 5.84 -13.69 -9.45
CA HIS A 113 6.55 -13.04 -10.55
C HIS A 113 5.98 -11.66 -10.83
N LEU A 114 6.83 -10.71 -11.20
CA LEU A 114 6.38 -9.38 -11.64
C LEU A 114 5.37 -9.54 -12.78
N LYS A 115 4.23 -8.87 -12.63
CA LYS A 115 3.12 -8.95 -13.56
C LYS A 115 2.73 -7.55 -13.97
N GLY A 116 2.88 -7.24 -15.26
CA GLY A 116 2.40 -5.99 -15.78
C GLY A 116 0.89 -5.97 -15.92
N ASN A 117 0.32 -4.78 -15.76
CA ASN A 117 -1.07 -4.57 -16.08
C ASN A 117 -1.24 -4.59 -17.62
N ALA A 118 -1.89 -5.64 -18.12
CA ALA A 118 -2.07 -5.86 -19.55
C ALA A 118 -2.91 -4.77 -20.25
N GLU A 119 -3.71 -4.00 -19.50
CA GLU A 119 -4.49 -2.88 -20.04
C GLU A 119 -3.67 -1.59 -20.18
N PHE A 120 -2.54 -1.49 -19.47
CA PHE A 120 -1.71 -0.29 -19.41
C PHE A 120 -0.25 -0.64 -19.70
N GLU A 121 0.06 -0.97 -20.95
CA GLU A 121 1.44 -1.09 -21.46
C GLU A 121 2.33 -2.08 -20.67
N ASP A 122 1.74 -3.10 -20.03
CA ASP A 122 2.49 -4.07 -19.18
C ASP A 122 3.18 -3.40 -17.97
N ILE A 123 2.66 -2.28 -17.46
CA ILE A 123 3.24 -1.61 -16.28
C ILE A 123 3.18 -2.56 -15.07
N ALA A 124 4.34 -3.02 -14.62
CA ALA A 124 4.49 -3.91 -13.47
C ALA A 124 5.04 -3.19 -12.24
N ARG A 125 5.69 -2.04 -12.44
CA ARG A 125 6.32 -1.26 -11.37
C ARG A 125 6.24 0.24 -11.63
N LEU A 126 5.95 0.99 -10.57
CA LEU A 126 5.97 2.45 -10.51
C LEU A 126 7.00 2.86 -9.46
N CYS A 127 7.91 3.78 -9.80
CA CYS A 127 8.91 4.32 -8.89
C CYS A 127 8.79 5.84 -8.84
N TYR A 128 8.94 6.41 -7.65
CA TYR A 128 8.82 7.85 -7.42
C TYR A 128 10.13 8.46 -6.93
N GLU A 129 10.57 9.52 -7.60
CA GLU A 129 11.67 10.37 -7.17
C GLU A 129 11.13 11.75 -6.78
N ILE A 130 11.48 12.21 -5.59
CA ILE A 130 11.17 13.56 -5.10
C ILE A 130 12.49 14.33 -5.04
N LYS A 131 12.55 15.47 -5.73
CA LYS A 131 13.78 16.27 -5.86
C LYS A 131 13.94 17.31 -4.77
N ASP A 132 12.85 18.02 -4.48
CA ASP A 132 12.75 19.06 -3.46
C ASP A 132 11.71 18.61 -2.42
N LEU A 133 12.23 18.12 -1.29
CA LEU A 133 11.41 17.60 -0.20
C LEU A 133 10.63 18.72 0.50
N GLU A 134 11.23 19.89 0.72
CA GLU A 134 10.55 21.00 1.40
C GLU A 134 9.31 21.45 0.62
N LYS A 135 9.47 21.60 -0.70
CA LYS A 135 8.36 21.94 -1.59
C LYS A 135 7.29 20.86 -1.65
N PHE A 136 7.71 19.60 -1.71
CA PHE A 136 6.80 18.45 -1.67
C PHE A 136 5.98 18.43 -0.37
N GLU A 137 6.63 18.62 0.78
CA GLU A 137 5.99 18.63 2.08
C GLU A 137 4.95 19.75 2.19
N GLU A 138 5.28 20.97 1.74
CA GLU A 138 4.34 22.09 1.76
C GLU A 138 3.05 21.77 0.98
N ALA A 139 3.19 21.17 -0.21
CA ALA A 139 2.07 20.78 -1.05
C ALA A 139 1.27 19.60 -0.46
N MET A 140 1.94 18.51 -0.06
CA MET A 140 1.30 17.35 0.57
C MET A 140 0.49 17.73 1.80
N ASN A 141 1.03 18.61 2.65
CA ASN A 141 0.35 19.06 3.86
C ASN A 141 -0.94 19.82 3.54
N LYS A 142 -0.94 20.65 2.50
CA LYS A 142 -2.14 21.37 2.04
C LYS A 142 -3.17 20.41 1.45
N ILE A 143 -2.75 19.36 0.76
CA ILE A 143 -3.64 18.31 0.23
C ILE A 143 -4.26 17.52 1.39
N ASP A 144 -3.46 17.09 2.36
CA ASP A 144 -3.94 16.38 3.55
C ASP A 144 -4.90 17.22 4.39
N GLU A 145 -4.60 18.50 4.65
CA GLU A 145 -5.48 19.44 5.36
C GLU A 145 -6.86 19.57 4.70
N GLN A 146 -6.92 19.41 3.39
CA GLN A 146 -8.12 19.53 2.59
C GLN A 146 -8.69 18.17 2.16
N GLU A 147 -8.23 17.07 2.77
CA GLU A 147 -8.68 15.70 2.50
C GLU A 147 -8.66 15.34 1.00
N GLY A 148 -7.62 15.77 0.28
CA GLY A 148 -7.49 15.51 -1.16
C GLY A 148 -8.19 16.54 -2.07
N ASN A 149 -8.87 17.55 -1.53
CA ASN A 149 -9.60 18.53 -2.35
C ASN A 149 -8.73 19.68 -2.90
N TYR A 150 -7.45 19.73 -2.55
CA TYR A 150 -6.50 20.70 -3.07
C TYR A 150 -5.76 20.16 -4.30
N ASP A 151 -5.71 20.96 -5.37
CA ASP A 151 -4.98 20.64 -6.60
C ASP A 151 -3.92 21.72 -6.89
N PRO A 152 -2.64 21.46 -6.59
CA PRO A 152 -1.56 22.43 -6.78
C PRO A 152 -1.18 22.63 -8.26
N ASN A 153 -1.61 21.75 -9.19
CA ASN A 153 -1.23 21.80 -10.61
C ASN A 153 0.30 21.96 -10.84
N ASP A 154 1.12 21.35 -9.99
CA ASP A 154 2.57 21.54 -9.89
C ASP A 154 3.41 20.55 -10.72
N ALA A 155 2.79 19.72 -11.56
CA ALA A 155 3.50 18.74 -12.39
C ALA A 155 4.59 19.37 -13.28
N SER A 156 4.34 20.58 -13.80
CA SER A 156 5.28 21.31 -14.66
C SER A 156 6.58 21.71 -13.96
N GLU A 157 6.60 21.69 -12.63
CA GLU A 157 7.76 22.04 -11.81
C GLU A 157 8.76 20.89 -11.71
N ASN A 158 8.41 19.69 -12.20
CA ASN A 158 9.27 18.50 -12.25
C ASN A 158 9.82 18.05 -10.89
N ASN A 159 9.10 18.35 -9.81
CA ASN A 159 9.53 18.00 -8.46
C ASN A 159 9.41 16.50 -8.18
N ILE A 160 8.34 15.88 -8.68
CA ILE A 160 8.09 14.45 -8.55
C ILE A 160 8.18 13.81 -9.92
N ILE A 161 9.04 12.80 -10.05
CA ILE A 161 9.17 12.01 -11.28
C ILE A 161 8.62 10.60 -11.01
N GLU A 162 7.62 10.21 -11.80
CA GLU A 162 7.13 8.83 -11.85
C GLU A 162 7.81 8.09 -13.01
N SER A 163 8.47 6.99 -12.69
CA SER A 163 9.05 6.08 -13.67
C SER A 163 8.28 4.76 -13.68
N ARG A 164 7.89 4.31 -14.88
CA ARG A 164 7.09 3.10 -15.08
C ARG A 164 7.91 2.03 -15.78
N PHE A 165 7.90 0.82 -15.25
CA PHE A 165 8.65 -0.30 -15.78
C PHE A 165 7.72 -1.46 -16.13
N ASP A 166 8.07 -2.18 -17.19
CA ASP A 166 7.35 -3.37 -17.63
C ASP A 166 7.64 -4.60 -16.74
N SER A 167 7.00 -5.73 -17.03
CA SER A 167 7.22 -6.99 -16.30
C SER A 167 8.65 -7.56 -16.42
N LYS A 168 9.44 -7.08 -17.38
CA LYS A 168 10.85 -7.42 -17.59
C LYS A 168 11.80 -6.43 -16.92
N GLY A 169 11.27 -5.39 -16.27
CA GLY A 169 12.05 -4.32 -15.66
C GLY A 169 12.58 -3.28 -16.65
N VAL A 170 12.05 -3.23 -17.87
CA VAL A 170 12.41 -2.22 -18.87
C VAL A 170 11.61 -0.95 -18.62
N LEU A 171 12.29 0.20 -18.61
CA LEU A 171 11.64 1.50 -18.48
C LEU A 171 10.74 1.75 -19.70
N ILE A 172 9.44 1.92 -19.43
CA ILE A 172 8.44 2.30 -20.44
C ILE A 172 8.45 3.82 -20.60
N ARG A 173 8.31 4.55 -19.49
CA ARG A 173 8.27 6.00 -19.47
C ARG A 173 8.70 6.58 -18.13
N SER A 174 9.18 7.81 -18.16
CA SER A 174 9.49 8.61 -16.98
C SER A 174 8.92 10.01 -17.19
N THR A 175 7.99 10.41 -16.34
CA THR A 175 7.24 11.65 -16.51
C THR A 175 7.09 12.40 -15.19
N PRO A 176 7.18 13.73 -15.22
CA PRO A 176 6.73 14.57 -14.11
C PRO A 176 5.26 14.33 -13.78
N ILE A 177 4.93 14.26 -12.50
CA ILE A 177 3.55 14.19 -12.01
C ILE A 177 3.31 15.29 -10.96
N SER A 178 2.04 15.62 -10.72
CA SER A 178 1.70 16.58 -9.66
C SER A 178 1.82 15.94 -8.28
N THR A 179 1.95 16.77 -7.25
CA THR A 179 1.87 16.30 -5.86
C THR A 179 0.49 15.70 -5.56
N LYS A 180 -0.57 16.15 -6.26
CA LYS A 180 -1.90 15.55 -6.14
C LYS A 180 -1.96 14.13 -6.70
N ASP A 181 -1.40 13.90 -7.88
CA ASP A 181 -1.35 12.56 -8.48
C ASP A 181 -0.56 11.59 -7.58
N PHE A 182 0.55 12.08 -7.01
CA PHE A 182 1.33 11.30 -6.04
C PHE A 182 0.52 11.02 -4.76
N TRP A 183 -0.16 12.02 -4.21
CA TRP A 183 -1.00 11.89 -3.02
C TRP A 183 -2.10 10.83 -3.22
N ASP A 184 -2.72 10.80 -4.40
CA ASP A 184 -3.71 9.78 -4.74
C ASP A 184 -3.09 8.39 -4.74
N CYS A 185 -1.90 8.23 -5.33
CA CYS A 185 -1.20 6.96 -5.33
C CYS A 185 -0.84 6.50 -3.91
N GLN A 186 -0.38 7.41 -3.05
CA GLN A 186 0.00 7.11 -1.67
C GLN A 186 -1.20 6.78 -0.78
N ASN A 187 -2.36 7.43 -0.99
CA ASN A 187 -3.56 7.21 -0.17
C ASN A 187 -4.46 6.08 -0.70
N PHE A 188 -4.35 5.72 -1.98
CA PHE A 188 -5.02 4.54 -2.54
C PHE A 188 -4.56 3.24 -1.86
N ILE A 189 -3.36 3.24 -1.27
CA ILE A 189 -2.78 2.14 -0.46
C ILE A 189 -3.66 1.82 0.76
N GLY A 190 -4.48 2.77 1.24
CA GLY A 190 -5.27 2.65 2.46
C GLY A 190 -6.73 2.22 2.29
N GLY A 191 -7.18 1.88 1.07
CA GLY A 191 -8.58 1.48 0.84
C GLY A 191 -9.60 2.58 1.16
N ARG A 192 -9.21 3.86 1.10
CA ARG A 192 -10.17 4.98 1.18
C ARG A 192 -10.63 5.33 -0.23
N PRO A 193 -11.91 5.06 -0.59
CA PRO A 193 -12.53 5.69 -1.75
C PRO A 193 -12.61 7.21 -1.61
#